data_AF-A0A7X7FTJ8-F1
#
_entry.id   AF-A0A7X7FTJ8-F1
#
_cell.length_a   1.000
_cell.length_b   1.000
_cell.length_c   1.000
_cell.angle_alpha   90.00
_cell.angle_beta   90.00
_cell.angle_gamma   90.00
#
_symmetry.space_group_name_H-M   'P 1'
#
loop_
_entity.id
_entity.type
_entity.pdbx_description
1 polymer ?
#
loop_
_entity_poly.entity_id
_entity_poly.type
_entity_poly.pdbx_seq_one_letter_code
_entity_poly.pdbx_strand_id
1 'polypeptide(L)'
;VGLWYWCTDQYIVQRALAAHNLTQARRGTICAAYMKLLPLFIFIIPGMIAFALDKSGKLIENQQVFTDEKSFNQAFPVLVQAILPAGVRGLVVAGLLAALMSSLASVFNSSSTLFTIDIYKKLRPQSSEQHLVWVGRMATGVMVLLGLAWIPAMALVSDALYKYLQSVQAYIAPPIAAVFFLGLFLRRINGAGCMAGLIGGFVLGMGRLAAELYNKSYDNALAGTFLHGFATVNFLYFCIILFTVSVLLIVLVSLLTPPPRAERVKSLTYATVTTEDRQVSRASWNKWDVVHTCAVLCLILVIYWYFTG
;
A
#
# COMPACT_ATOMS: atom_id res chain seq x y z
N VAL A 1 -1.17 7.66 2.37
CA VAL A 1 -1.02 6.20 2.12
C VAL A 1 -2.27 5.58 1.49
N GLY A 2 -3.47 5.72 2.06
CA GLY A 2 -4.68 5.07 1.53
C GLY A 2 -5.00 5.37 0.05
N LEU A 3 -4.89 6.64 -0.38
CA LEU A 3 -5.12 7.02 -1.77
C LEU A 3 -4.15 6.33 -2.74
N TRP A 4 -2.87 6.26 -2.37
CA TRP A 4 -1.86 5.53 -3.15
C TRP A 4 -2.22 4.04 -3.23
N TYR A 5 -2.51 3.42 -2.09
CA TYR A 5 -2.81 1.99 -2.03
C TYR A 5 -4.02 1.61 -2.88
N TRP A 6 -5.13 2.34 -2.79
CA TRP A 6 -6.36 1.95 -3.50
C TRP A 6 -6.46 2.46 -4.95
N CYS A 7 -5.84 3.59 -5.25
CA CYS A 7 -6.01 4.24 -6.56
C CYS A 7 -4.81 4.08 -7.48
N THR A 8 -3.65 3.65 -6.98
CA THR A 8 -2.41 3.58 -7.77
C THR A 8 -1.72 2.22 -7.73
N ASP A 9 -2.09 1.35 -6.78
CA ASP A 9 -1.53 0.00 -6.72
C ASP A 9 -2.03 -0.85 -7.89
N GLN A 10 -1.09 -1.33 -8.69
CA GLN A 10 -1.37 -1.95 -9.97
C GLN A 10 -2.26 -3.18 -9.86
N TYR A 11 -2.06 -4.06 -8.88
CA TYR A 11 -2.88 -5.28 -8.79
C TYR A 11 -4.33 -4.98 -8.38
N ILE A 12 -4.57 -3.88 -7.65
CA ILE A 12 -5.93 -3.45 -7.27
C ILE A 12 -6.60 -2.77 -8.45
N VAL A 13 -5.92 -1.81 -9.07
CA VAL A 13 -6.45 -1.03 -10.20
C VAL A 13 -6.77 -1.94 -11.38
N GLN A 14 -5.90 -2.92 -11.68
CA GLN A 14 -6.14 -3.89 -12.75
C GLN A 14 -7.43 -4.69 -12.56
N ARG A 15 -7.80 -5.06 -11.33
CA ARG A 15 -9.06 -5.76 -11.05
C ARG A 15 -10.28 -4.88 -11.36
N ALA A 16 -10.18 -3.58 -11.05
CA ALA A 16 -11.23 -2.63 -11.40
C ALA A 16 -11.33 -2.40 -12.92
N LEU A 17 -10.19 -2.33 -13.62
CA LEU A 17 -10.13 -2.18 -15.08
C LEU A 17 -10.57 -3.43 -15.85
N ALA A 18 -10.43 -4.61 -15.27
CA ALA A 18 -10.90 -5.86 -15.84
C ALA A 18 -12.41 -6.08 -15.69
N ALA A 19 -13.13 -5.18 -15.01
CA ALA A 19 -14.58 -5.25 -14.90
C ALA A 19 -15.25 -5.04 -16.26
N HIS A 20 -16.36 -5.74 -16.50
CA HIS A 20 -17.08 -5.69 -17.77
C HIS A 20 -17.56 -4.27 -18.15
N ASN A 21 -17.92 -3.45 -17.17
CA ASN A 21 -18.32 -2.06 -17.39
C ASN A 21 -18.13 -1.21 -16.12
N LEU A 22 -18.29 0.10 -16.28
CA LEU A 22 -18.11 1.07 -15.19
C LEU A 22 -19.08 0.85 -14.02
N THR A 23 -20.31 0.40 -14.29
CA THR A 23 -21.32 0.09 -13.27
C THR A 23 -20.85 -1.07 -12.38
N GLN A 24 -20.35 -2.15 -12.97
CA GLN A 24 -19.84 -3.29 -12.23
C GLN A 24 -18.55 -2.95 -11.48
N ALA A 25 -17.67 -2.14 -12.08
CA ALA A 25 -16.49 -1.64 -11.38
C ALA A 25 -16.86 -0.86 -10.12
N ARG A 26 -17.84 0.06 -10.21
CA ARG A 26 -18.33 0.86 -9.06
C ARG A 26 -18.99 0.01 -7.99
N ARG A 27 -19.87 -0.92 -8.37
CA ARG A 27 -20.53 -1.81 -7.40
C ARG A 27 -19.55 -2.76 -6.74
N GLY A 28 -18.57 -3.25 -7.50
CA GLY A 28 -17.46 -4.04 -6.99
C GLY A 28 -16.64 -3.28 -5.95
N THR A 29 -16.32 -2.00 -6.19
CA THR A 29 -15.58 -1.18 -5.21
C THR A 29 -16.40 -0.85 -3.96
N ILE A 30 -17.71 -0.59 -4.09
CA ILE A 30 -18.60 -0.42 -2.94
C ILE A 30 -18.68 -1.71 -2.11
N CYS A 31 -18.84 -2.86 -2.76
CA CYS A 31 -18.83 -4.17 -2.08
C CYS A 31 -17.50 -4.41 -1.36
N ALA A 32 -16.38 -4.13 -2.02
CA ALA A 32 -15.06 -4.22 -1.41
C ALA A 32 -14.91 -3.30 -0.18
N ALA A 33 -15.51 -2.10 -0.21
CA ALA A 33 -15.51 -1.19 0.92
C ALA A 33 -16.27 -1.76 2.13
N TYR A 34 -17.42 -2.41 1.91
CA TYR A 34 -18.13 -3.14 2.98
C TYR A 34 -17.26 -4.28 3.55
N MET A 35 -16.65 -5.09 2.68
CA MET A 35 -15.78 -6.20 3.12
C MET A 35 -14.54 -5.70 3.87
N LYS A 36 -14.06 -4.49 3.59
CA LYS A 36 -12.88 -3.92 4.25
C LYS A 36 -13.11 -3.54 5.72
N LEU A 37 -14.36 -3.54 6.17
CA LEU A 37 -14.72 -3.36 7.57
C LEU A 37 -14.52 -4.65 8.38
N LEU A 38 -14.59 -5.82 7.74
CA LEU A 38 -14.43 -7.13 8.38
C LEU A 38 -13.05 -7.34 9.03
N PRO A 39 -11.90 -6.95 8.42
CA PRO A 39 -10.57 -7.00 9.04
C PRO A 39 -10.49 -6.56 10.50
N LEU A 40 -11.26 -5.55 10.92
CA LEU A 40 -11.34 -5.14 12.32
C LEU A 40 -11.80 -6.29 13.23
N PHE A 41 -12.85 -7.00 12.82
CA PHE A 41 -13.44 -8.09 13.59
C PHE A 41 -12.66 -9.40 13.46
N ILE A 42 -12.07 -9.68 12.29
CA ILE A 42 -11.39 -10.98 12.03
C ILE A 42 -9.90 -10.97 12.38
N PHE A 43 -9.25 -9.80 12.46
CA PHE A 43 -7.82 -9.71 12.78
C PHE A 43 -7.55 -9.00 14.10
N ILE A 44 -8.16 -7.84 14.35
CA ILE A 44 -7.85 -7.04 15.54
C ILE A 44 -8.47 -7.68 16.79
N ILE A 45 -9.75 -8.07 16.75
CA ILE A 45 -10.42 -8.69 17.89
C ILE A 45 -9.71 -9.99 18.35
N PRO A 46 -9.38 -10.95 17.45
CA PRO A 46 -8.62 -12.14 17.87
C PRO A 46 -7.25 -11.82 18.47
N GLY A 47 -6.56 -10.79 17.98
CA GLY A 47 -5.31 -10.31 18.58
C GLY A 47 -5.50 -9.80 20.01
N MET A 48 -6.57 -9.02 20.26
CA MET A 48 -6.91 -8.55 21.61
C MET A 48 -7.29 -9.71 22.55
N ILE A 49 -8.05 -10.67 22.05
CA ILE A 49 -8.41 -11.89 22.81
C ILE A 49 -7.16 -12.68 23.16
N ALA A 50 -6.25 -12.89 22.21
CA ALA A 50 -4.98 -13.59 22.45
C ALA A 50 -4.17 -12.90 23.56
N PHE A 51 -4.05 -11.58 23.50
CA PHE A 51 -3.35 -10.80 24.54
C PHE A 51 -4.03 -10.91 25.91
N ALA A 52 -5.36 -10.82 25.98
CA ALA A 52 -6.10 -10.95 27.23
C ALA A 52 -5.97 -12.35 27.85
N LEU A 53 -6.02 -13.40 27.01
CA LEU A 53 -5.84 -14.78 27.45
C LEU A 53 -4.43 -15.04 27.98
N ASP A 54 -3.40 -14.51 27.31
CA ASP A 54 -2.00 -14.58 27.75
C ASP A 54 -1.79 -13.90 29.10
N LYS A 55 -2.31 -12.67 29.27
CA LYS A 55 -2.27 -11.96 30.55
C LYS A 55 -3.01 -12.67 31.68
N SER A 56 -4.08 -13.38 31.37
CA SER A 56 -4.82 -14.18 32.36
C SER A 56 -4.21 -15.56 32.64
N GLY A 57 -3.12 -15.95 31.97
CA GLY A 57 -2.49 -17.27 32.11
C GLY A 57 -3.30 -18.43 31.53
N LYS A 58 -4.32 -18.13 30.69
CA LYS A 58 -5.26 -19.13 30.13
C LYS A 58 -4.93 -19.55 28.70
N LEU A 59 -3.97 -18.88 28.05
CA LEU A 59 -3.57 -19.19 26.68
C LEU A 59 -2.63 -20.41 26.64
N ILE A 60 -1.51 -20.31 27.35
CA ILE A 60 -0.59 -21.40 27.63
C ILE A 60 -0.33 -21.36 29.14
N GLU A 61 -0.56 -22.48 29.81
CA GLU A 61 -0.51 -22.55 31.28
C GLU A 61 0.90 -22.19 31.77
N ASN A 62 0.98 -21.23 32.70
CA ASN A 62 2.23 -20.75 33.33
C ASN A 62 3.30 -20.19 32.37
N GLN A 63 2.92 -19.77 31.16
CA GLN A 63 3.85 -19.17 30.20
C GLN A 63 3.29 -17.86 29.63
N GLN A 64 4.04 -16.77 29.81
CA GLN A 64 3.77 -15.52 29.08
C GLN A 64 4.43 -15.60 27.70
N VAL A 65 3.61 -15.55 26.66
CA VAL A 65 4.04 -15.65 25.27
C VAL A 65 4.31 -14.27 24.69
N PHE A 66 3.50 -13.27 25.05
CA PHE A 66 3.54 -11.94 24.44
C PHE A 66 4.31 -10.94 25.32
N THR A 67 5.63 -11.10 25.38
CA THR A 67 6.52 -10.30 26.24
C THR A 67 7.18 -9.11 25.54
N ASP A 68 7.33 -9.16 24.22
CA ASP A 68 7.95 -8.11 23.40
C ASP A 68 7.17 -7.83 22.09
N GLU A 69 7.52 -6.75 21.37
CA GLU A 69 6.84 -6.42 20.11
C GLU A 69 6.99 -7.51 19.03
N LYS A 70 8.07 -8.30 19.07
CA LYS A 70 8.33 -9.38 18.11
C LYS A 70 7.34 -10.52 18.28
N SER A 71 7.06 -10.88 19.52
CA SER A 71 6.14 -11.95 19.92
C SER A 71 4.70 -11.66 19.51
N PHE A 72 4.30 -10.38 19.41
CA PHE A 72 2.95 -9.99 18.96
C PHE A 72 2.65 -10.46 17.52
N ASN A 73 3.66 -10.64 16.67
CA ASN A 73 3.48 -11.17 15.32
C ASN A 73 2.99 -12.63 15.32
N GLN A 74 3.22 -13.36 16.42
CA GLN A 74 2.86 -14.77 16.56
C GLN A 74 1.47 -14.97 17.20
N ALA A 75 0.73 -13.88 17.49
CA ALA A 75 -0.53 -13.94 18.21
C ALA A 75 -1.55 -14.88 17.56
N PHE A 76 -1.74 -14.78 16.26
CA PHE A 76 -2.71 -15.61 15.53
C PHE A 76 -2.28 -17.10 15.46
N PRO A 77 -1.04 -17.45 15.06
CA PRO A 77 -0.56 -18.83 15.12
C PRO A 77 -0.68 -19.48 16.50
N VAL A 78 -0.29 -18.77 17.56
CA VAL A 78 -0.37 -19.27 18.94
C VAL A 78 -1.83 -19.52 19.34
N LEU A 79 -2.74 -18.60 19.01
CA LEU A 79 -4.17 -18.75 19.29
C LEU A 79 -4.77 -19.99 18.60
N VAL A 80 -4.41 -20.19 17.32
CA VAL A 80 -4.83 -21.37 16.53
C VAL A 80 -4.30 -22.66 17.14
N GLN A 81 -3.06 -22.66 17.63
CA GLN A 81 -2.46 -23.83 18.27
C GLN A 81 -3.08 -24.13 19.64
N ALA A 82 -3.35 -23.10 20.44
CA ALA A 82 -3.85 -23.26 21.80
C ALA A 82 -5.34 -23.64 21.85
N ILE A 83 -6.17 -23.07 20.98
CA ILE A 83 -7.63 -23.17 21.10
C ILE A 83 -8.24 -24.20 20.14
N LEU A 84 -7.74 -24.32 18.91
CA LEU A 84 -8.43 -25.12 17.90
C LEU A 84 -8.15 -26.62 18.04
N PRO A 85 -9.18 -27.48 17.88
CA PRO A 85 -9.01 -28.93 17.93
C PRO A 85 -8.22 -29.45 16.72
N ALA A 86 -7.73 -30.68 16.85
CA ALA A 86 -7.13 -31.41 15.73
C ALA A 86 -8.10 -31.50 14.54
N GLY A 87 -7.57 -31.53 13.32
CA GLY A 87 -8.37 -31.41 12.09
C GLY A 87 -8.67 -29.96 11.72
N VAL A 88 -9.44 -29.23 12.55
CA VAL A 88 -9.77 -27.81 12.28
C VAL A 88 -8.51 -26.94 12.25
N ARG A 89 -7.58 -27.19 13.17
CA ARG A 89 -6.26 -26.54 13.17
C ARG A 89 -5.52 -26.73 11.84
N GLY A 90 -5.55 -27.97 11.31
CA GLY A 90 -4.92 -28.30 10.03
C GLY A 90 -5.58 -27.56 8.87
N LEU A 91 -6.91 -27.47 8.86
CA LEU A 91 -7.66 -26.72 7.86
C LEU A 91 -7.32 -25.23 7.87
N VAL A 92 -7.23 -24.62 9.05
CA VAL A 92 -6.88 -23.19 9.20
C VAL A 92 -5.45 -22.93 8.73
N VAL A 93 -4.49 -23.77 9.12
CA VAL A 93 -3.09 -23.64 8.68
C VAL A 93 -2.97 -23.82 7.16
N ALA A 94 -3.66 -24.81 6.59
CA ALA A 94 -3.69 -25.03 5.15
C ALA A 94 -4.29 -23.82 4.40
N GLY A 95 -5.40 -23.26 4.91
CA GLY A 95 -6.02 -22.05 4.36
C GLY A 95 -5.10 -20.82 4.43
N LEU A 96 -4.38 -20.65 5.54
CA LEU A 96 -3.41 -19.56 5.71
C LEU A 96 -2.26 -19.68 4.69
N LEU A 97 -1.71 -20.88 4.51
CA LEU A 97 -0.66 -21.15 3.53
C LEU A 97 -1.16 -20.92 2.09
N ALA A 98 -2.38 -21.38 1.78
CA ALA A 98 -2.99 -21.15 0.47
C ALA A 98 -3.21 -19.66 0.19
N ALA A 99 -3.71 -18.90 1.17
CA ALA A 99 -3.90 -17.46 1.06
C ALA A 99 -2.57 -16.69 0.89
N LEU A 100 -1.53 -17.10 1.63
CA LEU A 100 -0.17 -16.57 1.49
C LEU A 100 0.38 -16.82 0.08
N MET A 101 0.28 -18.06 -0.42
CA MET A 101 0.75 -18.42 -1.76
C MET A 101 0.00 -17.64 -2.85
N SER A 102 -1.32 -17.49 -2.72
CA SER A 102 -2.12 -16.69 -3.65
C SER A 102 -1.71 -15.22 -3.66
N SER A 103 -1.36 -14.66 -2.49
CA SER A 103 -0.95 -13.25 -2.36
C SER A 103 0.44 -13.04 -2.96
N LEU A 104 1.40 -13.92 -2.65
CA LEU A 104 2.75 -13.88 -3.21
C LEU A 104 2.73 -14.04 -4.74
N ALA A 105 1.96 -15.00 -5.26
CA ALA A 105 1.82 -15.20 -6.70
C ALA A 105 1.28 -13.93 -7.40
N SER A 106 0.29 -13.25 -6.78
CA SER A 106 -0.27 -12.01 -7.32
C SER A 106 0.77 -10.89 -7.36
N VAL A 107 1.51 -10.66 -6.27
CA VAL A 107 2.54 -9.62 -6.18
C VAL A 107 3.67 -9.89 -7.18
N PHE A 108 4.18 -11.13 -7.23
CA PHE A 108 5.25 -11.47 -8.15
C PHE A 108 4.83 -11.36 -9.61
N ASN A 109 3.62 -11.77 -9.95
CA ASN A 109 3.09 -11.64 -11.32
C ASN A 109 2.94 -10.17 -11.73
N SER A 110 2.36 -9.33 -10.87
CA SER A 110 2.19 -7.90 -11.16
C SER A 110 3.54 -7.18 -11.28
N SER A 111 4.49 -7.44 -10.37
CA SER A 111 5.84 -6.84 -10.43
C SER A 111 6.64 -7.32 -11.64
N SER A 112 6.51 -8.60 -12.00
CA SER A 112 7.15 -9.16 -13.20
C SER A 112 6.57 -8.55 -14.48
N THR A 113 5.27 -8.32 -14.52
CA THR A 113 4.59 -7.63 -15.64
C THR A 113 5.04 -6.18 -15.75
N LEU A 114 5.11 -5.44 -14.64
CA LEU A 114 5.64 -4.07 -14.61
C LEU A 114 7.08 -4.03 -15.16
N PHE A 115 7.95 -4.93 -14.71
CA PHE A 115 9.33 -4.99 -15.22
C PHE A 115 9.39 -5.35 -16.71
N THR A 116 8.68 -6.38 -17.14
CA THR A 116 8.74 -6.86 -18.52
C THR A 116 8.12 -5.89 -19.52
N ILE A 117 6.93 -5.36 -19.24
CA ILE A 117 6.20 -4.50 -20.16
C ILE A 117 6.68 -3.04 -20.05
N ASP A 118 6.85 -2.51 -18.85
CA ASP A 118 7.12 -1.08 -18.69
C ASP A 118 8.60 -0.71 -18.78
N ILE A 119 9.51 -1.67 -18.56
CA ILE A 119 10.96 -1.47 -18.64
C ILE A 119 11.54 -2.26 -19.82
N TYR A 120 11.47 -3.60 -19.78
CA TYR A 120 12.17 -4.44 -20.75
C TYR A 120 11.68 -4.27 -22.19
N LYS A 121 10.35 -4.28 -22.41
CA LYS A 121 9.76 -4.11 -23.75
C LYS A 121 10.05 -2.73 -24.35
N LYS A 122 10.17 -1.68 -23.52
CA LYS A 122 10.58 -0.34 -23.99
C LYS A 122 12.06 -0.29 -24.39
N LEU A 123 12.92 -1.02 -23.68
CA LEU A 123 14.35 -1.14 -24.01
C LEU A 123 14.60 -2.06 -25.21
N ARG A 124 13.79 -3.10 -25.40
CA ARG A 124 13.84 -4.03 -26.55
C ARG A 124 12.46 -4.21 -27.19
N PRO A 125 12.03 -3.25 -28.05
CA PRO A 125 10.69 -3.25 -28.64
C PRO A 125 10.36 -4.44 -29.52
N GLN A 126 11.38 -5.07 -30.12
CA GLN A 126 11.22 -6.20 -31.04
C GLN A 126 11.16 -7.58 -30.35
N SER A 127 11.03 -7.62 -29.01
CA SER A 127 10.97 -8.88 -28.27
C SER A 127 9.65 -9.62 -28.53
N SER A 128 9.72 -10.92 -28.82
CA SER A 128 8.52 -11.76 -28.97
C SER A 128 7.79 -11.96 -27.63
N GLU A 129 6.50 -12.25 -27.69
CA GLU A 129 5.69 -12.49 -26.47
C GLU A 129 6.21 -13.69 -25.66
N GLN A 130 6.66 -14.76 -26.32
CA GLN A 130 7.28 -15.91 -25.63
C GLN A 130 8.56 -15.51 -24.88
N HIS A 131 9.38 -14.65 -25.48
CA HIS A 131 10.59 -14.13 -24.83
C HIS A 131 10.24 -13.26 -23.63
N LEU A 132 9.21 -12.41 -23.73
CA LEU A 132 8.75 -11.58 -22.62
C LEU A 132 8.28 -12.42 -21.43
N VAL A 133 7.56 -13.52 -21.66
CA VAL A 133 7.15 -14.45 -20.58
C VAL A 133 8.35 -15.08 -19.90
N TRP A 134 9.38 -15.48 -20.67
CA TRP A 134 10.61 -16.03 -20.10
C TRP A 134 11.37 -15.00 -19.25
N VAL A 135 11.52 -13.77 -19.76
CA VAL A 135 12.11 -12.66 -18.99
C VAL A 135 11.31 -12.40 -17.72
N GLY A 136 9.98 -12.48 -17.78
CA GLY A 136 9.11 -12.33 -16.62
C GLY A 136 9.36 -13.39 -15.55
N ARG A 137 9.52 -14.66 -15.95
CA ARG A 137 9.87 -15.74 -15.02
C ARG A 137 11.24 -15.52 -14.36
N MET A 138 12.22 -15.03 -15.11
CA MET A 138 13.54 -14.68 -14.56
C MET A 138 13.45 -13.52 -13.57
N ALA A 139 12.69 -12.47 -13.91
CA ALA A 139 12.45 -11.33 -13.02
C ALA A 139 11.80 -11.77 -11.70
N THR A 140 10.83 -12.70 -11.75
CA THR A 140 10.25 -13.33 -10.55
C THR A 140 11.30 -14.04 -9.70
N GLY A 141 12.16 -14.86 -10.31
CA GLY A 141 13.24 -15.54 -9.58
C GLY A 141 14.18 -14.55 -8.87
N VAL A 142 14.60 -13.48 -9.57
CA VAL A 142 15.45 -12.43 -8.99
C VAL A 142 14.76 -11.70 -7.84
N MET A 143 13.48 -11.34 -8.01
CA MET A 143 12.71 -10.69 -6.94
C MET A 143 12.57 -11.55 -5.69
N VAL A 144 12.39 -12.87 -5.83
CA VAL A 144 12.37 -13.81 -4.70
C VAL A 144 13.70 -13.80 -3.96
N LEU A 145 14.83 -13.88 -4.68
CA LEU A 145 16.17 -13.86 -4.07
C LEU A 145 16.44 -12.55 -3.33
N LEU A 146 16.10 -11.40 -3.93
CA LEU A 146 16.24 -10.09 -3.29
C LEU A 146 15.33 -9.96 -2.06
N GLY A 147 14.10 -10.47 -2.12
CA GLY A 147 13.18 -10.49 -0.99
C GLY A 147 13.71 -11.31 0.19
N LEU A 148 14.28 -12.49 -0.08
CA LEU A 148 14.93 -13.32 0.95
C LEU A 148 16.15 -12.63 1.56
N ALA A 149 16.98 -11.99 0.73
CA ALA A 149 18.15 -11.23 1.19
C ALA A 149 17.77 -10.03 2.07
N TRP A 150 16.55 -9.51 1.95
CA TRP A 150 16.07 -8.35 2.70
C TRP A 150 15.49 -8.69 4.09
N ILE A 151 15.22 -9.98 4.38
CA ILE A 151 14.64 -10.41 5.66
C ILE A 151 15.39 -9.85 6.89
N PRO A 152 16.74 -9.89 6.97
CA PRO A 152 17.46 -9.36 8.12
C PRO A 152 17.26 -7.85 8.32
N ALA A 153 17.12 -7.08 7.24
CA ALA A 153 16.91 -5.64 7.30
C ALA A 153 15.54 -5.27 7.89
N MET A 154 14.53 -6.14 7.75
CA MET A 154 13.20 -5.91 8.31
C MET A 154 13.24 -5.81 9.84
N ALA A 155 14.03 -6.69 10.48
CA ALA A 155 14.21 -6.71 11.94
C ALA A 155 14.90 -5.46 12.50
N LEU A 156 15.63 -4.70 11.66
CA LEU A 156 16.29 -3.46 12.06
C LEU A 156 15.35 -2.25 12.04
N VAL A 157 14.24 -2.31 11.31
CA VAL A 157 13.32 -1.17 11.16
C VAL A 157 12.19 -1.23 12.19
N SER A 158 11.54 -2.38 12.38
CA SER A 158 10.55 -2.54 13.45
C SER A 158 10.39 -3.99 13.86
N ASP A 159 10.23 -4.19 15.17
CA ASP A 159 9.92 -5.48 15.77
C ASP A 159 8.50 -5.96 15.41
N ALA A 160 7.58 -5.03 15.14
CA ALA A 160 6.22 -5.32 14.68
C ALA A 160 6.14 -5.24 13.15
N LEU A 161 5.82 -6.37 12.50
CA LEU A 161 5.82 -6.50 11.04
C LEU A 161 4.84 -5.52 10.37
N TYR A 162 3.71 -5.25 11.00
CA TYR A 162 2.73 -4.28 10.48
C TYR A 162 3.25 -2.84 10.52
N LYS A 163 3.91 -2.44 11.62
CA LYS A 163 4.52 -1.10 11.73
C LYS A 163 5.64 -0.95 10.69
N TYR A 164 6.46 -1.98 10.50
CA TYR A 164 7.46 -2.03 9.45
C TYR A 164 6.86 -1.78 8.05
N LEU A 165 5.84 -2.57 7.70
CA LEU A 165 5.22 -2.48 6.39
C LEU A 165 4.62 -1.08 6.15
N GLN A 166 3.97 -0.52 7.17
CA GLN A 166 3.40 0.83 7.10
C GLN A 166 4.47 1.93 7.02
N SER A 167 5.59 1.78 7.72
CA SER A 167 6.66 2.77 7.70
C SER A 167 7.34 2.83 6.34
N VAL A 168 7.68 1.69 5.74
CA VAL A 168 8.25 1.64 4.39
C VAL A 168 7.28 2.21 3.35
N GLN A 169 5.98 1.87 3.45
CA GLN A 169 4.96 2.47 2.58
C GLN A 169 4.88 3.99 2.76
N ALA A 170 4.95 4.49 3.99
CA ALA A 170 4.95 5.92 4.27
C ALA A 170 6.14 6.68 3.66
N TYR A 171 7.25 5.99 3.34
CA TYR A 171 8.44 6.61 2.76
C TYR A 171 8.40 6.64 1.22
N ILE A 172 7.60 5.78 0.58
CA ILE A 172 7.57 5.62 -0.89
C ILE A 172 6.24 6.08 -1.50
N ALA A 173 5.13 5.87 -0.81
CA ALA A 173 3.79 6.17 -1.30
C ALA A 173 3.50 7.67 -1.52
N PRO A 174 3.95 8.61 -0.66
CA PRO A 174 3.48 10.01 -0.75
C PRO A 174 3.80 10.73 -2.07
N PRO A 175 5.00 10.61 -2.66
CA PRO A 175 5.31 11.26 -3.94
C PRO A 175 4.42 10.76 -5.07
N ILE A 176 4.15 9.44 -5.12
CA ILE A 176 3.26 8.83 -6.11
C ILE A 176 1.83 9.33 -5.90
N ALA A 177 1.35 9.34 -4.65
CA ALA A 177 0.03 9.88 -4.30
C ALA A 177 -0.10 11.34 -4.76
N ALA A 178 0.93 12.16 -4.56
CA ALA A 178 0.94 13.57 -4.96
C ALA A 178 0.83 13.73 -6.48
N VAL A 179 1.56 12.93 -7.27
CA VAL A 179 1.47 12.96 -8.73
C VAL A 179 0.06 12.62 -9.21
N PHE A 180 -0.53 11.53 -8.73
CA PHE A 180 -1.88 11.12 -9.15
C PHE A 180 -2.94 12.11 -8.67
N PHE A 181 -2.84 12.58 -7.42
CA PHE A 181 -3.78 13.55 -6.87
C PHE A 181 -3.74 14.86 -7.67
N LEU A 182 -2.57 15.49 -7.79
CA LEU A 182 -2.45 16.75 -8.52
C LEU A 182 -2.73 16.58 -10.01
N GLY A 183 -2.32 15.45 -10.61
CA GLY A 183 -2.59 15.15 -12.00
C GLY A 183 -4.09 15.07 -12.33
N LEU A 184 -4.94 14.62 -11.41
CA LEU A 184 -6.39 14.57 -11.59
C LEU A 184 -7.08 15.94 -11.42
N PHE A 185 -6.57 16.78 -10.51
CA PHE A 185 -7.23 18.04 -10.12
C PHE A 185 -6.66 19.28 -10.82
N LEU A 186 -5.41 19.26 -11.28
CA LEU A 186 -4.72 20.44 -11.82
C LEU A 186 -4.25 20.21 -13.26
N ARG A 187 -4.83 20.98 -14.19
CA ARG A 187 -4.48 20.93 -15.63
C ARG A 187 -3.05 21.42 -15.93
N ARG A 188 -2.45 22.21 -15.01
CA ARG A 188 -1.13 22.84 -15.21
C ARG A 188 0.05 21.91 -14.95
N ILE A 189 -0.18 20.79 -14.26
CA ILE A 189 0.86 19.84 -13.89
C ILE A 189 1.39 19.13 -15.13
N ASN A 190 2.72 19.08 -15.29
CA ASN A 190 3.38 18.50 -16.45
C ASN A 190 4.35 17.39 -16.06
N GLY A 191 4.87 16.67 -17.05
CA GLY A 191 5.77 15.54 -16.84
C GLY A 191 7.06 15.91 -16.12
N ALA A 192 7.61 17.10 -16.35
CA ALA A 192 8.83 17.56 -15.68
C ALA A 192 8.61 17.77 -14.18
N GLY A 193 7.50 18.41 -13.79
CA GLY A 193 7.12 18.57 -12.39
C GLY A 193 6.84 17.24 -11.71
N CYS A 194 6.10 16.33 -12.36
CA CYS A 194 5.88 14.98 -11.84
C CYS A 194 7.20 14.23 -11.62
N MET A 195 8.14 14.29 -12.57
CA MET A 195 9.44 13.64 -12.45
C MET A 195 10.25 14.21 -11.29
N ALA A 196 10.31 15.55 -11.15
CA ALA A 196 11.00 16.19 -10.04
C ALA A 196 10.40 15.81 -8.68
N GLY A 197 9.06 15.76 -8.59
CA GLY A 197 8.35 15.31 -7.39
C GLY A 197 8.63 13.85 -7.01
N LEU A 198 8.63 12.95 -7.99
CA LEU A 198 8.91 11.53 -7.80
C LEU A 198 10.37 11.31 -7.40
N ILE A 199 11.33 11.89 -8.11
CA ILE A 199 12.76 11.75 -7.82
C ILE A 199 13.08 12.40 -6.48
N GLY A 200 12.69 13.66 -6.27
CA GLY A 200 12.96 14.37 -5.01
C GLY A 200 12.31 13.69 -3.81
N GLY A 201 11.05 13.25 -3.97
CA GLY A 201 10.36 12.48 -2.95
C GLY A 201 11.00 11.12 -2.67
N PHE A 202 11.43 10.39 -3.69
CA PHE A 202 12.13 9.11 -3.54
C PHE A 202 13.47 9.28 -2.83
N VAL A 203 14.26 10.30 -3.19
CA VAL A 203 15.54 10.60 -2.53
C VAL A 203 15.33 10.93 -1.06
N LEU A 204 14.34 11.76 -0.73
CA LEU A 204 14.03 12.08 0.67
C LEU A 204 13.51 10.87 1.45
N GLY A 205 12.62 10.08 0.87
CA GLY A 205 12.07 8.87 1.50
C GLY A 205 13.13 7.81 1.75
N MET A 206 13.93 7.49 0.73
CA MET A 206 15.03 6.53 0.85
C MET A 206 16.16 7.05 1.73
N GLY A 207 16.45 8.35 1.68
CA GLY A 207 17.40 8.99 2.59
C GLY A 207 16.98 8.86 4.04
N ARG A 208 15.69 9.03 4.34
CA ARG A 208 15.15 8.79 5.68
C ARG A 208 15.29 7.33 6.10
N LEU A 209 14.94 6.39 5.21
CA LEU A 209 15.07 4.96 5.50
C LEU A 209 16.52 4.58 5.80
N ALA A 210 17.46 5.08 4.99
CA ALA A 210 18.89 4.86 5.20
C ALA A 210 19.38 5.46 6.52
N ALA A 211 18.96 6.68 6.86
CA ALA A 211 19.30 7.33 8.12
C ALA A 211 18.73 6.57 9.33
N GLU A 212 17.50 6.08 9.24
CA GLU A 212 16.86 5.26 10.28
C GLU A 212 17.60 3.93 10.49
N LEU A 213 17.91 3.22 9.40
CA LEU A 213 18.68 1.97 9.43
C LEU A 213 20.07 2.18 10.03
N TYR A 214 20.76 3.25 9.62
CA TYR A 214 22.09 3.57 10.14
C TYR A 214 22.05 3.91 11.62
N ASN A 215 21.11 4.78 12.05
CA ASN A 215 20.97 5.15 13.45
C ASN A 215 20.67 3.96 14.36
N LYS A 216 19.84 3.01 13.91
CA LYS A 216 19.52 1.80 14.68
C LYS A 216 20.63 0.75 14.66
N SER A 217 21.34 0.60 13.54
CA SER A 217 22.41 -0.40 13.41
C SER A 217 23.65 -0.04 14.25
N TYR A 218 23.89 1.24 14.49
CA TYR A 218 25.06 1.74 15.22
C TYR A 218 24.66 2.49 16.50
N ASP A 219 23.72 1.95 17.26
CA ASP A 219 23.33 2.41 18.61
C ASP A 219 23.24 3.94 18.77
N ASN A 220 22.33 4.57 18.01
CA ASN A 220 22.15 6.02 17.97
C ASN A 220 23.35 6.83 17.47
N ALA A 221 24.11 6.31 16.51
CA ALA A 221 25.25 7.01 15.90
C ALA A 221 24.97 8.43 15.38
N LEU A 222 23.71 8.77 15.05
CA LEU A 222 23.37 10.12 14.59
C LEU A 222 23.08 11.09 15.73
N ALA A 223 23.05 10.64 17.00
CA ALA A 223 22.68 11.46 18.15
C ALA A 223 23.40 12.83 18.17
N GLY A 224 22.64 13.89 18.43
CA GLY A 224 23.16 15.27 18.44
C GLY A 224 23.28 15.93 17.06
N THR A 225 23.05 15.22 15.96
CA THR A 225 23.04 15.79 14.61
C THR A 225 21.63 16.12 14.12
N PHE A 226 21.50 16.98 13.09
CA PHE A 226 20.21 17.22 12.44
C PHE A 226 19.61 15.95 11.81
N LEU A 227 20.48 15.01 11.38
CA LEU A 227 20.08 13.74 10.79
C LEU A 227 19.40 12.82 11.82
N HIS A 228 19.68 12.99 13.12
CA HIS A 228 18.94 12.27 14.15
C HIS A 228 17.47 12.64 14.13
N GLY A 229 17.14 13.94 14.10
CA GLY A 229 15.76 14.40 14.01
C GLY A 229 15.09 13.89 12.73
N PHE A 230 15.80 13.93 11.60
CA PHE A 230 15.29 13.39 10.35
C PHE A 230 15.02 11.86 10.40
N ALA A 231 15.86 11.09 11.08
CA ALA A 231 15.74 9.64 11.20
C ALA A 231 14.66 9.20 12.22
N THR A 232 14.45 9.96 13.30
CA THR A 232 13.59 9.56 14.43
C THR A 232 12.18 10.12 14.38
N VAL A 233 11.88 11.05 13.46
CA VAL A 233 10.50 11.54 13.26
C VAL A 233 9.56 10.37 12.96
N ASN A 234 8.44 10.35 13.68
CA ASN A 234 7.39 9.35 13.49
C ASN A 234 6.99 9.26 12.00
N PHE A 235 6.94 8.03 11.48
CA PHE A 235 6.72 7.78 10.06
C PHE A 235 5.41 8.38 9.50
N LEU A 236 4.36 8.53 10.34
CA LEU A 236 3.09 9.15 9.92
C LEU A 236 3.25 10.66 9.72
N TYR A 237 3.93 11.36 10.63
CA TYR A 237 4.22 12.79 10.44
C TYR A 237 5.17 13.00 9.25
N PHE A 238 6.17 12.13 9.12
CA PHE A 238 7.07 12.16 7.97
C PHE A 238 6.31 11.94 6.65
N CYS A 239 5.29 11.07 6.61
CA CYS A 239 4.43 10.88 5.45
C CYS A 239 3.76 12.19 5.00
N ILE A 240 3.30 13.02 5.95
CA ILE A 240 2.65 14.31 5.66
C ILE A 240 3.68 15.31 5.14
N ILE A 241 4.86 15.36 5.76
CA ILE A 241 5.97 16.22 5.33
C ILE A 241 6.39 15.85 3.91
N LEU A 242 6.63 14.55 3.65
CA LEU A 242 7.05 14.05 2.35
C LEU A 242 6.00 14.33 1.27
N PHE A 243 4.72 14.11 1.56
CA PHE A 243 3.62 14.47 0.65
C PHE A 243 3.66 15.97 0.30
N THR A 244 3.79 16.82 1.32
CA THR A 244 3.79 18.28 1.15
C THR A 244 4.99 18.74 0.33
N VAL A 245 6.19 18.24 0.63
CA VAL A 245 7.41 18.56 -0.13
C VAL A 245 7.28 18.09 -1.58
N SER A 246 6.77 16.87 -1.81
CA SER A 246 6.51 16.39 -3.18
C SER A 246 5.50 17.26 -3.92
N VAL A 247 4.39 17.68 -3.28
CA VAL A 247 3.42 18.61 -3.88
C VAL A 247 4.09 19.93 -4.26
N LEU A 248 4.90 20.51 -3.36
CA LEU A 248 5.61 21.75 -3.63
C LEU A 248 6.58 21.60 -4.80
N LEU A 249 7.39 20.54 -4.84
CA LEU A 249 8.30 20.26 -5.96
C LEU A 249 7.53 20.10 -7.28
N ILE A 250 6.44 19.34 -7.29
CA ILE A 250 5.62 19.12 -8.48
C ILE A 250 5.06 20.44 -9.01
N VAL A 251 4.48 21.26 -8.12
CA VAL A 251 3.88 22.55 -8.49
C VAL A 251 4.94 23.53 -8.97
N LEU A 252 6.01 23.74 -8.20
CA LEU A 252 7.07 24.69 -8.53
C LEU A 252 7.72 24.34 -9.87
N VAL A 253 8.16 23.10 -10.05
CA VAL A 253 8.81 22.68 -11.30
C VAL A 253 7.81 22.69 -12.46
N SER A 254 6.55 22.31 -12.24
CA SER A 254 5.54 22.42 -13.30
C SER A 254 5.35 23.87 -13.74
N LEU A 255 5.29 24.83 -12.82
CA LEU A 255 5.13 26.25 -13.13
C LEU A 255 6.35 26.84 -13.85
N LEU A 256 7.56 26.41 -13.48
CA LEU A 256 8.82 26.84 -14.10
C LEU A 256 9.10 26.20 -15.46
N THR A 257 8.36 25.15 -15.84
CA THR A 257 8.56 24.42 -17.11
C THR A 257 7.35 24.58 -18.05
N PRO A 258 7.49 24.30 -19.36
CA PRO A 258 6.42 24.54 -20.33
C PRO A 258 5.10 23.82 -19.98
N PRO A 259 3.94 24.45 -20.23
CA PRO A 259 2.65 23.84 -19.94
C PRO A 259 2.41 22.58 -20.79
N PRO A 260 1.66 21.59 -20.28
CA PRO A 260 1.35 20.40 -21.04
C PRO A 260 0.44 20.75 -22.23
N ARG A 261 0.66 20.10 -23.38
CA ARG A 261 -0.19 20.28 -24.56
C ARG A 261 -1.64 19.89 -24.23
N ALA A 262 -2.60 20.70 -24.64
CA ALA A 262 -4.02 20.52 -24.32
C ALA A 262 -4.57 19.14 -24.71
N GLU A 263 -4.10 18.59 -25.84
CA GLU A 263 -4.46 17.25 -26.32
C GLU A 263 -4.07 16.14 -25.36
N ARG A 264 -2.89 16.25 -24.72
CA ARG A 264 -2.38 15.24 -23.78
C ARG A 264 -3.13 15.21 -22.47
N VAL A 265 -3.90 16.25 -22.16
CA VAL A 265 -4.63 16.40 -20.89
C VAL A 265 -6.14 16.26 -21.11
N LYS A 266 -6.59 16.09 -22.36
CA LYS A 266 -8.01 15.93 -22.70
C LYS A 266 -8.57 14.67 -22.00
N SER A 267 -9.69 14.82 -21.29
CA SER A 267 -10.34 13.74 -20.53
C SER A 267 -9.53 13.11 -19.37
N LEU A 268 -8.38 13.68 -19.00
CA LEU A 268 -7.55 13.14 -17.91
C LEU A 268 -7.71 13.84 -16.55
N THR A 269 -8.27 15.05 -16.54
CA THR A 269 -8.44 15.85 -15.31
C THR A 269 -9.90 16.25 -15.15
N TYR A 270 -10.36 16.52 -13.93
CA TYR A 270 -11.73 16.96 -13.67
C TYR A 270 -12.13 18.20 -14.48
N ALA A 271 -11.17 19.08 -14.76
CA ALA A 271 -11.35 20.29 -15.58
C ALA A 271 -11.40 20.02 -17.09
N THR A 272 -10.89 18.88 -17.55
CA THR A 272 -10.78 18.52 -18.97
C THR A 272 -11.66 17.34 -19.39
N VAL A 273 -12.47 16.80 -18.48
CA VAL A 273 -13.49 15.79 -18.77
C VAL A 273 -14.47 16.32 -19.80
N THR A 274 -14.68 15.54 -20.87
CA THR A 274 -15.62 15.93 -21.94
C THR A 274 -17.07 15.76 -21.49
N THR A 275 -18.00 16.36 -22.21
CA THR A 275 -19.44 16.17 -21.98
C THR A 275 -19.86 14.71 -22.14
N GLU A 276 -19.29 14.00 -23.12
CA GLU A 276 -19.53 12.58 -23.37
C GLU A 276 -19.08 11.73 -22.17
N ASP A 277 -17.87 11.95 -21.67
CA ASP A 277 -17.35 11.22 -20.50
C ASP A 277 -18.20 11.45 -19.24
N ARG A 278 -18.71 12.68 -19.05
CA ARG A 278 -19.64 12.98 -17.95
C ARG A 278 -20.95 12.22 -18.09
N GLN A 279 -21.47 12.10 -19.31
CA GLN A 279 -22.70 11.33 -19.57
C GLN A 279 -22.50 9.84 -19.31
N VAL A 280 -21.40 9.26 -19.79
CA VAL A 280 -21.04 7.85 -19.52
C VAL A 280 -20.88 7.61 -18.02
N SER A 281 -20.17 8.50 -17.33
CA SER A 281 -19.98 8.42 -15.88
C SER A 281 -21.31 8.54 -15.13
N ARG A 282 -22.20 9.46 -15.53
CA ARG A 282 -23.52 9.62 -14.90
C ARG A 282 -24.43 8.41 -15.13
N ALA A 283 -24.40 7.84 -16.33
CA ALA A 283 -25.18 6.65 -16.68
C ALA A 283 -24.73 5.40 -15.92
N SER A 284 -23.49 5.37 -15.44
CA SER A 284 -22.93 4.21 -14.74
C SER A 284 -23.40 4.01 -13.30
N TRP A 285 -24.17 4.93 -12.71
CA TRP A 285 -24.64 4.80 -11.33
C TRP A 285 -26.09 5.25 -11.14
N ASN A 286 -26.75 4.64 -10.17
CA ASN A 286 -28.14 4.94 -9.81
C ASN A 286 -28.27 5.36 -8.33
N LYS A 287 -29.51 5.60 -7.88
CA LYS A 287 -29.80 6.04 -6.51
C LYS A 287 -29.31 5.04 -5.46
N TRP A 288 -29.37 3.73 -5.73
CA TRP A 288 -28.91 2.70 -4.79
C TRP A 288 -27.40 2.72 -4.61
N ASP A 289 -26.62 2.94 -5.67
CA ASP A 289 -25.16 3.04 -5.57
C ASP A 289 -24.76 4.22 -4.66
N VAL A 290 -25.48 5.34 -4.72
CA VAL A 290 -25.29 6.50 -3.82
C VAL A 290 -25.68 6.16 -2.39
N VAL A 291 -26.86 5.56 -2.18
CA VAL A 291 -27.33 5.14 -0.85
C VAL A 291 -26.32 4.21 -0.18
N HIS A 292 -25.84 3.19 -0.90
CA HIS A 292 -24.84 2.27 -0.37
C HIS A 292 -23.51 2.95 -0.07
N THR A 293 -23.09 3.90 -0.90
CA THR A 293 -21.88 4.69 -0.64
C THR A 293 -22.02 5.52 0.64
N CYS A 294 -23.13 6.23 0.80
CA CYS A 294 -23.44 6.99 2.02
C CYS A 294 -23.52 6.10 3.25
N ALA A 295 -24.13 4.91 3.13
CA ALA A 295 -24.22 3.95 4.22
C ALA A 295 -22.84 3.44 4.67
N VAL A 296 -21.95 3.08 3.74
CA VAL A 296 -20.56 2.68 4.08
C VAL A 296 -19.83 3.82 4.78
N LEU A 297 -19.91 5.04 4.24
CA LEU A 297 -19.23 6.20 4.84
C LEU A 297 -19.76 6.49 6.24
N CYS A 298 -21.08 6.42 6.43
CA CYS A 298 -21.70 6.58 7.75
C CYS A 298 -21.21 5.52 8.73
N LEU A 299 -21.17 4.25 8.33
CA LEU A 299 -20.68 3.17 9.17
C LEU A 299 -19.20 3.36 9.55
N ILE A 300 -18.37 3.78 8.59
CA ILE A 300 -16.95 4.12 8.85
C ILE A 300 -16.85 5.23 9.89
N LEU A 301 -17.62 6.31 9.74
CA LEU A 301 -17.63 7.43 10.68
C LEU A 301 -18.10 7.01 12.08
N VAL A 302 -19.14 6.17 12.17
CA VAL A 302 -19.63 5.63 13.44
C VAL A 302 -18.57 4.77 14.12
N ILE A 303 -17.89 3.90 13.38
CA ILE A 303 -16.79 3.08 13.91
C ILE A 303 -15.67 3.98 14.42
N TYR A 304 -15.23 4.97 13.63
CA TYR A 304 -14.19 5.90 14.08
C TYR A 304 -14.60 6.66 15.34
N TRP A 305 -15.82 7.18 15.38
CA TRP A 305 -16.35 7.91 16.54
C TRP A 305 -16.39 7.02 17.80
N TYR A 306 -16.84 5.77 17.67
CA TYR A 306 -16.89 4.81 18.77
C TYR A 306 -15.50 4.47 19.32
N PHE A 307 -14.50 4.30 18.45
CA PHE A 307 -13.14 3.92 18.85
C PHE A 307 -12.21 5.12 19.16
N THR A 308 -12.68 6.37 19.03
CA THR A 308 -11.96 7.56 19.51
C THR A 308 -12.17 7.84 21.01
N GLY A 309 -12.83 6.95 21.74
CA GLY A 309 -13.01 7.00 23.20
C GLY A 309 -11.77 6.59 23.98
#